data_AF-A0A1V2QR44-F1
#
_entry.id   AF-A0A1V2QR44-F1
#
_cell.length_a   1.000
_cell.length_b   1.000
_cell.length_c   1.000
_cell.angle_alpha   90.00
_cell.angle_beta   90.00
_cell.angle_gamma   90.00
#
_symmetry.space_group_name_H-M   'P 1'
#
loop_
_entity.id
_entity.type
_entity.pdbx_description
1 polymer ?
#
loop_
_entity_poly.entity_id
_entity_poly.type
_entity_poly.pdbx_seq_one_letter_code
_entity_poly.pdbx_strand_id
1 'polypeptide(L)'
;MFQGDHPDLNRTIGRALKLALDLGHPRTGSEHLLAALSDGPAPLNAVLHHHGATTSAIQDAAHLAAPLGAGGAADRTVLAPLGVDLDRLLGGTPALDHPAGREPLLPLGAAKARKHCASLRPPLGLDAQASYEASLRLALARRERNHRPEHLALALTALDPGVAWVLKTANIDRKALLADLAATFPPPRRNPLLTAERHLGHRARHRDLVRRYQRTTGREVVSASALPALIIG
;
A
#
# COMPACT_ATOMS: atom_id res chain seq x y z
N MET A 1 -12.11 -3.12 -21.77
CA MET A 1 -12.01 -1.78 -21.17
C MET A 1 -11.90 -1.92 -19.66
N PHE A 2 -11.11 -1.07 -19.00
CA PHE A 2 -11.00 -1.03 -17.54
C PHE A 2 -12.26 -0.35 -16.98
N GLN A 3 -12.80 -0.89 -15.90
CA GLN A 3 -14.11 -0.55 -15.33
C GLN A 3 -14.00 0.30 -14.06
N GLY A 4 -12.79 0.57 -13.57
CA GLY A 4 -12.57 1.37 -12.37
C GLY A 4 -12.44 0.54 -11.09
N ASP A 5 -12.73 1.18 -9.96
CA ASP A 5 -12.63 0.58 -8.64
C ASP A 5 -13.84 -0.32 -8.34
N HIS A 6 -13.56 -1.51 -7.83
CA HIS A 6 -14.60 -2.42 -7.38
C HIS A 6 -15.29 -1.86 -6.13
N PRO A 7 -16.62 -2.06 -5.96
CA PRO A 7 -17.33 -1.59 -4.77
C PRO A 7 -16.71 -2.05 -3.44
N ASP A 8 -16.13 -3.25 -3.40
CA ASP A 8 -15.41 -3.73 -2.21
C ASP A 8 -14.16 -2.92 -1.89
N LEU A 9 -13.44 -2.43 -2.90
CA LEU A 9 -12.29 -1.57 -2.67
C LEU A 9 -12.73 -0.26 -2.05
N ASN A 10 -13.80 0.36 -2.57
CA ASN A 10 -14.35 1.59 -2.00
C ASN A 10 -14.81 1.39 -0.54
N ARG A 11 -15.42 0.24 -0.23
CA ARG A 11 -15.76 -0.13 1.15
C ARG A 11 -14.52 -0.26 2.04
N THR A 12 -13.45 -0.89 1.54
CA THR A 12 -12.18 -0.97 2.26
C THR A 12 -11.59 0.41 2.54
N ILE A 13 -11.55 1.32 1.56
CA ILE A 13 -11.09 2.69 1.78
C ILE A 13 -11.95 3.40 2.84
N GLY A 14 -13.28 3.27 2.75
CA GLY A 14 -14.20 3.82 3.75
C GLY A 14 -13.95 3.29 5.17
N ARG A 15 -13.70 1.98 5.32
CA ARG A 15 -13.31 1.39 6.61
C ARG A 15 -11.98 1.92 7.12
N ALA A 16 -10.99 2.09 6.26
CA ALA A 16 -9.68 2.63 6.66
C ALA A 16 -9.78 4.07 7.15
N LEU A 17 -10.55 4.91 6.45
CA LEU A 17 -10.82 6.30 6.86
C LEU A 17 -11.53 6.34 8.23
N LYS A 18 -12.57 5.51 8.40
CA LYS A 18 -13.27 5.39 9.68
C LYS A 18 -12.34 4.93 10.80
N LEU A 19 -11.48 3.95 10.52
CA LEU A 19 -10.53 3.44 11.51
C LEU A 19 -9.54 4.52 11.95
N ALA A 20 -8.94 5.25 11.00
CA ALA A 20 -8.04 6.35 11.34
C ALA A 20 -8.74 7.44 12.18
N LEU A 21 -10.02 7.73 11.87
CA LEU A 21 -10.83 8.66 12.64
C LEU A 21 -11.10 8.15 14.06
N ASP A 22 -11.53 6.89 14.20
CA ASP A 22 -11.86 6.27 15.48
C ASP A 22 -10.62 6.17 16.40
N LEU A 23 -9.42 5.99 15.82
CA LEU A 23 -8.14 5.99 16.52
C LEU A 23 -7.59 7.41 16.81
N GLY A 24 -8.27 8.47 16.34
CA GLY A 24 -7.81 9.84 16.49
C GLY A 24 -6.54 10.17 15.70
N HIS A 25 -6.19 9.36 14.69
CA HIS A 25 -5.00 9.56 13.89
C HIS A 25 -5.21 10.72 12.90
N PRO A 26 -4.23 11.63 12.76
CA PRO A 26 -4.37 12.84 11.95
C PRO A 26 -4.46 12.55 10.44
N ARG A 27 -4.10 11.33 10.02
CA ARG A 27 -4.08 10.87 8.63
C ARG A 27 -4.43 9.39 8.56
N THR A 28 -4.95 8.99 7.39
CA THR A 28 -5.13 7.57 7.06
C THR A 28 -3.85 7.04 6.42
N GLY A 29 -3.02 6.36 7.20
CA GLY A 29 -1.81 5.65 6.74
C GLY A 29 -2.07 4.25 6.16
N SER A 30 -1.00 3.61 5.69
CA SER A 30 -1.03 2.27 5.07
C SER A 30 -1.45 1.17 6.05
N GLU A 31 -1.16 1.34 7.34
CA GLU A 31 -1.62 0.46 8.42
C GLU A 31 -3.15 0.40 8.53
N HIS A 32 -3.83 1.52 8.29
CA HIS A 32 -5.30 1.56 8.30
C HIS A 32 -5.90 0.84 7.08
N LEU A 33 -5.24 0.96 5.92
CA LEU A 33 -5.62 0.21 4.73
C LEU A 33 -5.46 -1.29 4.97
N LEU A 34 -4.36 -1.72 5.58
CA LEU A 34 -4.12 -3.13 5.91
C LEU A 34 -5.16 -3.67 6.89
N ALA A 35 -5.45 -2.94 7.98
CA ALA A 35 -6.50 -3.30 8.94
C ALA A 35 -7.90 -3.37 8.29
N ALA A 36 -8.20 -2.45 7.37
CA ALA A 36 -9.48 -2.46 6.66
C ALA A 36 -9.62 -3.64 5.67
N LEU A 37 -8.50 -4.20 5.22
CA LEU A 37 -8.46 -5.40 4.38
C LEU A 37 -8.66 -6.68 5.22
N SER A 38 -8.16 -6.75 6.46
CA SER A 38 -8.40 -7.89 7.37
C SER A 38 -9.86 -8.00 7.80
N ASP A 39 -10.58 -6.87 7.92
CA ASP A 39 -12.05 -6.86 8.09
C ASP A 39 -12.84 -6.94 6.76
N GLY A 40 -12.14 -7.25 5.67
CA GLY A 40 -12.72 -7.34 4.32
C GLY A 40 -13.52 -8.62 4.06
N PRO A 41 -14.08 -8.76 2.85
CA PRO A 41 -14.72 -10.00 2.43
C PRO A 41 -13.70 -11.13 2.18
N ALA A 42 -14.15 -12.37 2.33
CA ALA A 42 -13.42 -13.56 1.90
C ALA A 42 -13.25 -13.62 0.37
N PRO A 43 -12.20 -14.28 -0.15
CA PRO A 43 -11.17 -15.04 0.58
C PRO A 43 -10.02 -14.19 1.13
N LEU A 44 -9.98 -12.87 0.89
CA LEU A 44 -8.83 -12.04 1.24
C LEU A 44 -8.60 -11.96 2.76
N ASN A 45 -9.65 -11.71 3.54
CA ASN A 45 -9.54 -11.69 4.99
C ASN A 45 -9.08 -13.03 5.57
N ALA A 46 -9.51 -14.14 4.98
CA ALA A 46 -9.14 -15.48 5.41
C ALA A 46 -7.65 -15.73 5.23
N VAL A 47 -7.06 -15.30 4.11
CA VAL A 47 -5.60 -15.35 3.90
C VAL A 47 -4.88 -14.49 4.93
N LEU A 48 -5.32 -13.23 5.12
CA LEU A 48 -4.70 -12.35 6.12
C LEU A 48 -4.74 -12.96 7.53
N HIS A 49 -5.90 -13.47 7.95
CA HIS A 49 -6.08 -14.10 9.25
C HIS A 49 -5.28 -15.39 9.41
N HIS A 50 -5.14 -16.19 8.35
CA HIS A 50 -4.32 -17.40 8.39
C HIS A 50 -2.86 -17.11 8.77
N HIS A 51 -2.33 -15.96 8.33
CA HIS A 51 -0.99 -15.49 8.68
C HIS A 51 -0.95 -14.64 9.96
N GLY A 52 -2.06 -14.52 10.69
CA GLY A 52 -2.14 -13.73 11.92
C GLY A 52 -2.33 -12.22 11.70
N ALA A 53 -2.48 -11.75 10.46
CA ALA A 53 -2.79 -10.37 10.11
C ALA A 53 -4.27 -10.03 10.39
N THR A 54 -4.64 -10.13 11.66
CA THR A 54 -5.96 -9.74 12.16
C THR A 54 -6.03 -8.24 12.40
N THR A 55 -7.24 -7.69 12.36
CA THR A 55 -7.46 -6.26 12.57
C THR A 55 -6.91 -5.78 13.91
N SER A 56 -7.08 -6.56 14.98
CA SER A 56 -6.53 -6.23 16.31
C SER A 56 -5.00 -6.20 16.31
N ALA A 57 -4.35 -7.23 15.76
CA ALA A 57 -2.88 -7.28 15.71
C ALA A 57 -2.29 -6.10 14.90
N ILE A 58 -2.95 -5.71 13.81
CA ILE A 58 -2.55 -4.57 13.00
C ILE A 58 -2.77 -3.25 13.75
N GLN A 59 -3.88 -3.10 14.48
CA GLN A 59 -4.17 -1.93 15.30
C GLN A 59 -3.17 -1.79 16.46
N ASP A 60 -2.82 -2.88 17.14
CA ASP A 60 -1.82 -2.88 18.21
C ASP A 60 -0.46 -2.38 17.68
N ALA A 61 -0.04 -2.87 16.51
CA ALA A 61 1.16 -2.37 15.86
C ALA A 61 1.02 -0.89 15.42
N ALA A 62 -0.13 -0.48 14.91
CA ALA A 62 -0.39 0.91 14.53
C ALA A 62 -0.32 1.87 15.73
N HIS A 63 -0.81 1.45 16.91
CA HIS A 63 -0.68 2.20 18.15
C HIS A 63 0.78 2.42 18.56
N LEU A 64 1.63 1.40 18.40
CA LEU A 64 3.07 1.52 18.64
C LEU A 64 3.77 2.45 17.63
N ALA A 65 3.19 2.64 16.45
CA ALA A 65 3.73 3.52 15.42
C ALA A 65 3.34 5.01 15.63
N ALA A 66 2.39 5.30 16.51
CA ALA A 66 1.99 6.66 16.83
C ALA A 66 3.16 7.48 17.43
N PRO A 67 3.18 8.82 17.24
CA PRO A 67 2.23 9.61 16.46
C PRO A 67 2.54 9.67 14.95
N LEU A 68 3.70 9.16 14.52
CA LEU A 68 4.19 9.31 13.14
C LEU A 68 3.55 8.33 12.14
N GLY A 69 2.86 7.30 12.63
CA GLY A 69 2.30 6.24 11.81
C GLY A 69 3.37 5.23 11.34
N ALA A 70 2.93 4.18 10.65
CA ALA A 70 3.79 3.05 10.33
C ALA A 70 4.99 3.42 9.43
N GLY A 71 4.79 4.34 8.48
CA GLY A 71 5.88 4.84 7.63
C GLY A 71 6.96 5.57 8.43
N GLY A 72 6.57 6.42 9.38
CA GLY A 72 7.51 7.10 10.27
C GLY A 72 8.22 6.16 11.24
N ALA A 73 7.52 5.13 11.74
CA ALA A 73 8.13 4.08 12.57
C ALA A 73 9.15 3.24 11.78
N ALA A 74 8.87 2.97 10.50
CA ALA A 74 9.83 2.34 9.60
C ALA A 74 11.07 3.21 9.41
N ASP A 75 10.90 4.51 9.13
CA ASP A 75 12.01 5.45 8.98
C ASP A 75 12.85 5.56 10.27
N ARG A 76 12.20 5.61 11.44
CA ARG A 76 12.86 5.61 12.76
C ARG A 76 13.75 4.38 12.93
N THR A 77 13.23 3.21 12.56
CA THR A 77 13.98 1.95 12.67
C THR A 77 15.20 1.93 11.75
N VAL A 78 15.08 2.49 10.53
CA VAL A 78 16.18 2.56 9.56
C VAL A 78 17.26 3.57 9.97
N LEU A 79 16.85 4.69 10.57
CA LEU A 79 17.75 5.80 10.91
C LEU A 79 18.41 5.65 12.30
N ALA A 80 17.83 4.88 13.21
CA ALA A 80 18.36 4.68 14.56
C ALA A 80 19.84 4.18 14.59
N PRO A 81 20.26 3.22 13.75
CA PRO A 81 21.68 2.78 13.71
C PRO A 81 22.66 3.88 13.29
N LEU A 82 22.18 4.93 12.60
CA LEU A 82 22.99 6.08 12.21
C LEU A 82 23.08 7.14 13.31
N GLY A 83 22.50 6.88 14.49
CA GLY A 83 22.44 7.83 15.61
C GLY A 83 21.44 8.97 15.40
N VAL A 84 20.55 8.85 14.40
CA VAL A 84 19.56 9.87 14.07
C VAL A 84 18.29 9.63 14.90
N ASP A 85 18.03 10.53 15.83
CA ASP A 85 16.80 10.55 16.61
C ASP A 85 15.72 11.37 15.88
N LEU A 86 14.85 10.66 15.19
CA LEU A 86 13.74 11.23 14.42
C LEU A 86 12.75 12.00 15.29
N ASP A 87 12.48 11.53 16.52
CA ASP A 87 11.53 12.18 17.43
C ASP A 87 12.09 13.52 17.91
N ARG A 88 13.39 13.57 18.19
CA ARG A 88 14.11 14.81 18.50
C ARG A 88 14.17 15.77 17.30
N LEU A 89 14.40 15.27 16.10
CA LEU A 89 14.50 16.11 14.89
C LEU A 89 13.16 16.74 14.50
N LEU A 90 12.06 15.99 14.65
CA LEU A 90 10.74 16.48 14.29
C LEU A 90 10.08 17.29 15.39
N GLY A 91 10.63 17.28 16.61
CA GLY A 91 10.09 18.03 17.75
C GLY A 91 8.63 17.67 18.06
N GLY A 92 8.24 16.41 17.82
CA GLY A 92 6.86 15.94 17.99
C GLY A 92 5.90 16.33 16.85
N THR A 93 6.36 16.88 15.74
CA THR A 93 5.50 17.14 14.57
C THR A 93 5.12 15.82 13.87
N PRO A 94 3.82 15.53 13.67
CA PRO A 94 3.37 14.23 13.17
C PRO A 94 3.55 14.03 11.65
N ALA A 95 4.17 14.98 10.93
CA ALA A 95 4.16 14.99 9.47
C ALA A 95 5.57 14.79 8.88
N LEU A 96 5.87 13.54 8.52
CA LEU A 96 7.03 13.16 7.70
C LEU A 96 6.74 13.17 6.19
N ASP A 97 5.51 13.53 5.80
CA ASP A 97 5.13 13.56 4.38
C ASP A 97 6.03 14.55 3.63
N HIS A 98 6.84 14.04 2.71
CA HIS A 98 7.65 14.86 1.83
C HIS A 98 6.74 15.84 1.06
N PRO A 99 7.11 17.12 0.88
CA PRO A 99 6.38 18.01 -0.01
C PRO A 99 6.28 17.33 -1.38
N ALA A 100 5.06 17.17 -1.89
CA ALA A 100 4.83 16.44 -3.12
C ALA A 100 5.72 17.01 -4.25
N GLY A 101 6.46 16.14 -4.93
CA GLY A 101 7.34 16.54 -6.02
C GLY A 101 6.60 17.38 -7.08
N ARG A 102 7.37 18.26 -7.75
CA ARG A 102 6.88 19.21 -8.76
C ARG A 102 5.97 18.50 -9.76
N GLU A 103 4.81 19.07 -10.03
CA GLU A 103 3.81 18.46 -10.90
C GLU A 103 4.37 18.22 -12.30
N PRO A 104 4.04 17.07 -12.93
CA PRO A 104 4.39 16.87 -14.33
C PRO A 104 3.74 17.95 -15.19
N LEU A 105 4.44 18.41 -16.23
CA LEU A 105 4.01 19.48 -17.14
C LEU A 105 2.67 19.20 -17.83
N LEU A 106 2.22 17.94 -17.84
CA LEU A 106 0.90 17.50 -18.32
C LEU A 106 0.17 16.72 -17.21
N PRO A 107 -0.42 17.40 -16.22
CA PRO A 107 -1.06 16.76 -15.09
C PRO A 107 -2.49 16.35 -15.47
N LEU A 108 -2.64 15.24 -16.19
CA LEU A 108 -3.97 14.67 -16.48
C LEU A 108 -4.60 14.16 -15.17
N GLY A 109 -5.27 15.06 -14.43
CA GLY A 109 -6.08 14.74 -13.24
C GLY A 109 -5.31 14.53 -11.92
N ALA A 110 -3.98 14.51 -11.93
CA ALA A 110 -3.17 14.28 -10.72
C ALA A 110 -3.43 15.32 -9.61
N ALA A 111 -3.50 16.61 -9.96
CA ALA A 111 -3.80 17.69 -9.02
C ALA A 111 -5.20 17.53 -8.39
N LYS A 112 -6.20 17.17 -9.20
CA LYS A 112 -7.57 16.94 -8.73
C LYS A 112 -7.65 15.74 -7.79
N ALA A 113 -6.95 14.65 -8.10
CA ALA A 113 -6.88 13.46 -7.25
C ALA A 113 -6.21 13.77 -5.90
N ARG A 114 -5.09 14.53 -5.89
CA ARG A 114 -4.43 14.96 -4.65
C ARG A 114 -5.33 15.86 -3.81
N LYS A 115 -5.96 16.86 -4.43
CA LYS A 115 -6.91 17.76 -3.74
C LYS A 115 -8.07 16.97 -3.13
N HIS A 116 -8.56 15.95 -3.85
CA HIS A 116 -9.59 15.05 -3.32
C HIS A 116 -9.08 14.27 -2.10
N CYS A 117 -7.89 13.64 -2.18
CA CYS A 117 -7.30 12.91 -1.06
C CYS A 117 -7.06 13.80 0.17
N ALA A 118 -6.61 15.04 -0.04
CA ALA A 118 -6.42 16.03 1.01
C ALA A 118 -7.74 16.54 1.61
N SER A 119 -8.86 16.42 0.89
CA SER A 119 -10.19 16.78 1.38
C SER A 119 -10.88 15.68 2.20
N LEU A 120 -10.32 14.45 2.20
CA LEU A 120 -10.82 13.35 3.03
C LEU A 120 -10.60 13.66 4.52
N ARG A 121 -11.40 13.03 5.38
CA ARG A 121 -11.34 13.22 6.83
C ARG A 121 -11.20 11.86 7.54
N PRO A 122 -10.02 11.54 8.12
CA PRO A 122 -8.75 12.27 7.98
C PRO A 122 -8.13 12.11 6.57
N PRO A 123 -7.24 13.02 6.12
CA PRO A 123 -6.65 12.96 4.79
C PRO A 123 -5.82 11.68 4.60
N LEU A 124 -5.75 11.18 3.37
CA LEU A 124 -4.96 9.99 3.03
C LEU A 124 -3.46 10.35 3.05
N GLY A 125 -2.64 9.60 3.79
CA GLY A 125 -1.18 9.79 3.83
C GLY A 125 -0.50 9.49 2.51
N LEU A 126 0.73 9.97 2.30
CA LEU A 126 1.43 9.77 1.02
C LEU A 126 1.73 8.30 0.74
N ASP A 127 2.10 7.51 1.76
CA ASP A 127 2.31 6.07 1.60
C ASP A 127 1.03 5.35 1.17
N ALA A 128 -0.09 5.70 1.79
CA ALA A 128 -1.39 5.13 1.46
C ALA A 128 -1.83 5.52 0.03
N GLN A 129 -1.59 6.77 -0.39
CA GLN A 129 -1.80 7.23 -1.76
C GLN A 129 -0.91 6.49 -2.77
N ALA A 130 0.39 6.34 -2.46
CA ALA A 130 1.34 5.65 -3.31
C ALA A 130 1.03 4.15 -3.45
N SER A 131 0.61 3.52 -2.36
CA SER A 131 0.16 2.13 -2.33
C SER A 131 -1.12 1.91 -3.15
N TYR A 132 -2.10 2.82 -3.05
CA TYR A 132 -3.30 2.81 -3.89
C TYR A 132 -2.97 3.01 -5.38
N GLU A 133 -2.09 3.96 -5.67
CA GLU A 133 -1.62 4.22 -7.02
C GLU A 133 -0.88 3.00 -7.62
N ALA A 134 -0.08 2.33 -6.79
CA ALA A 134 0.64 1.12 -7.16
C ALA A 134 -0.31 -0.07 -7.36
N SER A 135 -1.35 -0.24 -6.52
CA SER A 135 -2.32 -1.32 -6.67
C SER A 135 -3.16 -1.18 -7.94
N LEU A 136 -3.55 0.05 -8.30
CA LEU A 136 -4.23 0.33 -9.57
C LEU A 136 -3.35 -0.07 -10.77
N ARG A 137 -2.07 0.33 -10.74
CA ARG A 137 -1.12 -0.03 -11.79
C ARG A 137 -0.85 -1.53 -11.83
N LEU A 138 -0.83 -2.21 -10.69
CA LEU A 138 -0.71 -3.66 -10.63
C LEU A 138 -1.92 -4.33 -11.32
N ALA A 139 -3.14 -3.88 -11.05
CA ALA A 139 -4.35 -4.38 -11.74
C ALA A 139 -4.26 -4.19 -13.27
N LEU A 140 -3.83 -3.00 -13.71
CA LEU A 140 -3.62 -2.71 -15.14
C LEU A 140 -2.50 -3.57 -15.75
N ALA A 141 -1.41 -3.78 -15.00
CA ALA A 141 -0.29 -4.61 -15.42
C ALA A 141 -0.71 -6.08 -15.55
N ARG A 142 -1.56 -6.58 -14.65
CA ARG A 142 -2.17 -7.92 -14.68
C ARG A 142 -3.28 -8.07 -15.72
N ARG A 143 -3.64 -7.00 -16.43
CA ARG A 143 -4.74 -6.96 -17.42
C ARG A 143 -6.10 -7.30 -16.82
N GLU A 144 -6.31 -6.86 -15.58
CA GLU A 144 -7.59 -6.98 -14.90
C GLU A 144 -8.58 -5.92 -15.37
N ARG A 145 -9.87 -6.23 -15.29
CA ARG A 145 -10.93 -5.27 -15.65
C ARG A 145 -11.25 -4.29 -14.53
N ASN A 146 -11.04 -4.70 -13.28
CA ASN A 146 -11.39 -3.92 -12.10
C ASN A 146 -10.18 -3.78 -11.18
N HIS A 147 -10.09 -2.66 -10.47
CA HIS A 147 -9.18 -2.51 -9.34
C HIS A 147 -9.89 -2.99 -8.06
N ARG A 148 -9.36 -4.09 -7.50
CA ARG A 148 -9.99 -4.87 -6.43
C ARG A 148 -9.12 -4.87 -5.16
N PRO A 149 -9.67 -5.14 -3.96
CA PRO A 149 -8.93 -5.13 -2.69
C PRO A 149 -7.65 -5.97 -2.65
N GLU A 150 -7.63 -7.12 -3.34
CA GLU A 150 -6.45 -7.99 -3.41
C GLU A 150 -5.25 -7.31 -4.09
N HIS A 151 -5.48 -6.40 -5.05
CA HIS A 151 -4.40 -5.63 -5.65
C HIS A 151 -3.78 -4.67 -4.64
N LEU A 152 -4.61 -4.10 -3.76
CA LEU A 152 -4.17 -3.23 -2.68
C LEU A 152 -3.37 -4.03 -1.65
N ALA A 153 -3.86 -5.20 -1.24
CA ALA A 153 -3.15 -6.10 -0.33
C ALA A 153 -1.77 -6.52 -0.89
N LEU A 154 -1.72 -6.90 -2.17
CA LEU A 154 -0.47 -7.27 -2.85
C LEU A 154 0.51 -6.09 -2.93
N ALA A 155 0.04 -4.90 -3.30
CA ALA A 155 0.89 -3.71 -3.40
C ALA A 155 1.44 -3.27 -2.03
N LEU A 156 0.58 -3.21 -1.01
CA LEU A 156 0.97 -2.88 0.37
C LEU A 156 2.04 -3.86 0.88
N THR A 157 1.78 -5.16 0.79
CA THR A 157 2.68 -6.20 1.34
C THR A 157 4.01 -6.28 0.58
N ALA A 158 4.01 -5.96 -0.73
CA ALA A 158 5.21 -6.00 -1.56
C ALA A 158 6.05 -4.71 -1.49
N LEU A 159 5.42 -3.54 -1.35
CA LEU A 159 6.10 -2.27 -1.58
C LEU A 159 6.24 -1.41 -0.33
N ASP A 160 5.28 -1.43 0.58
CA ASP A 160 5.14 -0.42 1.62
C ASP A 160 6.00 -0.72 2.85
N PRO A 161 6.98 0.14 3.20
CA PRO A 161 7.84 -0.06 4.36
C PRO A 161 7.09 0.01 5.69
N GLY A 162 6.05 0.83 5.78
CA GLY A 162 5.20 0.92 6.97
C GLY A 162 4.46 -0.38 7.22
N VAL A 163 3.88 -0.97 6.17
CA VAL A 163 3.24 -2.30 6.24
C VAL A 163 4.25 -3.38 6.60
N ALA A 164 5.46 -3.34 6.03
CA ALA A 164 6.49 -4.30 6.41
C ALA A 164 6.90 -4.15 7.89
N TRP A 165 6.96 -2.92 8.40
CA TRP A 165 7.18 -2.66 9.82
C TRP A 165 6.03 -3.20 10.67
N VAL A 166 4.78 -2.92 10.31
CA VAL A 166 3.57 -3.42 11.02
C VAL A 166 3.56 -4.94 11.08
N LEU A 167 3.76 -5.62 9.95
CA LEU A 167 3.79 -7.08 9.89
C LEU A 167 4.93 -7.64 10.74
N LYS A 168 6.11 -7.02 10.73
CA LYS A 168 7.23 -7.43 11.58
C LYS A 168 6.90 -7.25 13.07
N THR A 169 6.32 -6.11 13.45
CA THR A 169 5.91 -5.81 14.83
C THR A 169 4.84 -6.77 15.33
N ALA A 170 3.91 -7.17 14.47
CA ALA A 170 2.90 -8.20 14.76
C ALA A 170 3.42 -9.64 14.64
N ASN A 171 4.72 -9.84 14.41
CA ASN A 171 5.36 -11.16 14.24
C ASN A 171 4.78 -12.01 13.09
N ILE A 172 4.41 -11.36 11.99
CA ILE A 172 3.84 -11.98 10.79
C ILE A 172 4.93 -12.12 9.73
N ASP A 173 5.09 -13.32 9.15
CA ASP A 173 5.99 -13.52 8.02
C ASP A 173 5.42 -12.90 6.75
N ARG A 174 5.88 -11.69 6.44
CA ARG A 174 5.53 -10.95 5.23
C ARG A 174 5.79 -11.73 3.95
N LYS A 175 6.88 -12.52 3.86
CA LYS A 175 7.22 -13.25 2.64
C LYS A 175 6.23 -14.40 2.41
N ALA A 176 5.91 -15.15 3.47
CA ALA A 176 4.91 -16.19 3.42
C ALA A 176 3.52 -15.62 3.07
N LEU A 177 3.12 -14.52 3.73
CA LEU A 177 1.86 -13.84 3.44
C LEU A 177 1.79 -13.37 1.98
N LEU A 178 2.85 -12.75 1.46
CA LEU A 178 2.87 -12.28 0.07
C LEU A 178 2.79 -13.44 -0.93
N ALA A 179 3.47 -14.55 -0.65
CA ALA A 179 3.42 -15.75 -1.49
C ALA A 179 2.00 -16.35 -1.51
N ASP A 180 1.33 -16.42 -0.36
CA ASP A 180 -0.03 -16.97 -0.25
C ASP A 180 -1.08 -16.05 -0.89
N LEU A 181 -0.94 -14.73 -0.73
CA LEU A 181 -1.76 -13.75 -1.46
C LEU A 181 -1.57 -13.90 -2.98
N ALA A 182 -0.34 -14.08 -3.45
CA ALA A 182 -0.06 -14.26 -4.88
C ALA A 182 -0.64 -15.58 -5.42
N ALA A 183 -0.56 -16.66 -4.64
CA ALA A 183 -1.12 -17.96 -4.98
C ALA A 183 -2.65 -17.96 -4.97
N THR A 184 -3.27 -17.28 -4.01
CA THR A 184 -4.74 -17.16 -3.89
C THR A 184 -5.33 -16.26 -4.98
N PHE A 185 -4.61 -15.20 -5.37
CA PHE A 185 -5.05 -14.24 -6.37
C PHE A 185 -4.11 -14.20 -7.58
N PRO A 186 -4.02 -15.27 -8.38
CA PRO A 186 -3.16 -15.30 -9.55
C PRO A 186 -3.70 -14.38 -10.67
N PRO A 187 -2.85 -13.85 -11.55
CA PRO A 187 -3.30 -13.02 -12.65
C PRO A 187 -4.23 -13.80 -13.61
N PRO A 188 -5.18 -13.12 -14.27
CA PRO A 188 -6.20 -13.80 -15.06
C PRO A 188 -5.58 -14.54 -16.26
N ARG A 189 -5.93 -15.81 -16.43
CA ARG A 189 -5.50 -16.68 -17.55
C ARG A 189 -6.48 -16.65 -18.73
N ARG A 190 -6.94 -15.46 -19.12
CA ARG A 190 -8.07 -15.31 -20.06
C ARG A 190 -7.71 -15.55 -21.54
N ASN A 191 -6.55 -15.08 -21.99
CA ASN A 191 -6.16 -15.13 -23.40
C ASN A 191 -4.63 -15.28 -23.52
N PRO A 192 -4.12 -16.20 -24.36
CA PRO A 192 -2.68 -16.38 -24.58
C PRO A 192 -1.97 -15.10 -25.05
N LEU A 193 -2.62 -14.27 -25.88
CA LEU A 193 -2.07 -12.99 -26.33
C LEU A 193 -1.88 -12.01 -25.18
N LEU A 194 -2.88 -11.87 -24.31
CA LEU A 194 -2.76 -11.02 -23.11
C LEU A 194 -1.71 -11.55 -22.14
N THR A 195 -1.54 -12.87 -22.08
CA THR A 195 -0.51 -13.51 -21.26
C THR A 195 0.88 -13.19 -21.82
N ALA A 196 1.12 -13.42 -23.10
CA ALA A 196 2.38 -13.07 -23.77
C ALA A 196 2.69 -11.57 -23.64
N GLU A 197 1.69 -10.71 -23.80
CA GLU A 197 1.82 -9.26 -23.67
C GLU A 197 2.25 -8.84 -22.25
N ARG A 198 1.72 -9.51 -21.20
CA ARG A 198 2.21 -9.33 -19.83
C ARG A 198 3.66 -9.76 -19.70
N HIS A 199 4.04 -10.93 -20.23
CA HIS A 199 5.41 -11.42 -20.18
C HIS A 199 6.40 -10.48 -20.88
N LEU A 200 6.03 -9.88 -22.00
CA LEU A 200 6.89 -8.92 -22.70
C LEU A 200 6.99 -7.59 -21.95
N GLY A 201 5.88 -7.09 -21.42
CA GLY A 201 5.80 -5.76 -20.79
C GLY A 201 6.14 -5.70 -19.30
N HIS A 202 6.25 -6.83 -18.60
CA HIS A 202 6.38 -6.86 -17.13
C HIS A 202 7.61 -6.09 -16.62
N ARG A 203 8.72 -6.12 -17.38
CA ARG A 203 9.96 -5.44 -16.98
C ARG A 203 9.79 -3.93 -16.90
N ALA A 204 9.17 -3.33 -17.92
CA ALA A 204 8.91 -1.89 -17.94
C ALA A 204 7.88 -1.50 -16.87
N ARG A 205 6.81 -2.31 -16.70
CA ARG A 205 5.72 -2.03 -15.76
C ARG A 205 6.15 -2.11 -14.30
N HIS A 206 6.91 -3.13 -13.89
CA HIS A 206 7.37 -3.20 -12.49
C HIS A 206 8.34 -2.06 -12.18
N ARG A 207 9.24 -1.68 -13.11
CA ARG A 207 10.12 -0.54 -12.90
C ARG A 207 9.36 0.77 -12.79
N ASP A 208 8.32 0.99 -13.60
CA ASP A 208 7.48 2.20 -13.48
C ASP A 208 6.72 2.23 -12.16
N LEU A 209 6.19 1.08 -11.70
CA LEU A 209 5.56 0.92 -10.39
C LEU A 209 6.50 1.34 -9.26
N VAL A 210 7.69 0.74 -9.19
CA VAL A 210 8.70 1.04 -8.16
C VAL A 210 9.11 2.51 -8.22
N ARG A 211 9.47 3.00 -9.41
CA ARG A 211 9.92 4.38 -9.59
C ARG A 211 8.87 5.40 -9.14
N ARG A 212 7.59 5.17 -9.42
CA ARG A 212 6.51 6.09 -9.03
C ARG A 212 6.20 6.02 -7.55
N TYR A 213 6.21 4.82 -6.98
CA TYR A 213 6.09 4.65 -5.53
C TYR A 213 7.19 5.45 -4.82
N GLN A 214 8.46 5.17 -5.14
CA GLN A 214 9.62 5.84 -4.56
C GLN A 214 9.60 7.35 -4.79
N ARG A 215 9.15 7.82 -5.97
CA ARG A 215 8.99 9.26 -6.24
C ARG A 215 7.95 9.92 -5.35
N THR A 216 6.88 9.19 -4.99
CA THR A 216 5.77 9.74 -4.22
C THR A 216 6.07 9.75 -2.74
N THR A 217 6.68 8.67 -2.23
CA THR A 217 6.96 8.50 -0.79
C THR A 217 8.36 8.95 -0.40
N GLY A 218 9.30 9.01 -1.34
CA GLY A 218 10.73 9.18 -1.05
C GLY A 218 11.40 7.93 -0.46
N ARG A 219 10.66 6.81 -0.28
CA ARG A 219 11.12 5.61 0.40
C ARG A 219 11.43 4.48 -0.57
N GLU A 220 12.45 3.68 -0.25
CA GLU A 220 12.69 2.43 -0.97
C GLU A 220 11.58 1.42 -0.75
N VAL A 221 11.26 0.65 -1.79
CA VAL A 221 10.24 -0.40 -1.71
C VAL A 221 10.82 -1.64 -1.05
N VAL A 222 9.98 -2.38 -0.31
CA VAL A 222 10.45 -3.53 0.47
C VAL A 222 10.86 -4.73 -0.40
N SER A 223 10.13 -5.00 -1.48
CA SER A 223 10.31 -6.20 -2.32
C SER A 223 10.08 -5.90 -3.80
N ALA A 224 10.92 -5.05 -4.40
CA ALA A 224 10.88 -4.76 -5.84
C ALA A 224 10.92 -6.03 -6.72
N SER A 225 11.68 -7.03 -6.28
CA SER A 225 11.86 -8.31 -6.98
C SER A 225 10.61 -9.21 -7.00
N ALA A 226 9.63 -8.97 -6.12
CA ALA A 226 8.38 -9.73 -6.10
C ALA A 226 7.41 -9.28 -7.21
N LEU A 227 7.46 -8.02 -7.62
CA LEU A 227 6.51 -7.46 -8.61
C LEU A 227 6.48 -8.18 -9.95
N PRO A 228 7.62 -8.60 -10.56
CA PRO A 228 7.59 -9.44 -11.76
C PRO A 228 6.68 -10.65 -11.62
N ALA A 229 6.82 -11.42 -10.53
CA ALA A 229 6.01 -12.60 -10.25
C ALA A 229 4.53 -12.24 -10.08
N LEU A 230 4.22 -11.16 -9.35
CA LEU A 230 2.84 -10.69 -9.17
C LEU A 230 2.15 -10.26 -10.47
N ILE A 231 2.91 -9.81 -11.48
CA ILE A 231 2.38 -9.41 -12.78
C ILE A 231 2.15 -10.60 -13.69
N ILE A 232 3.08 -11.56 -13.72
CA ILE A 232 3.06 -12.68 -14.67
C ILE A 232 2.28 -13.89 -14.17
N GLY A 233 2.31 -14.15 -12.85
CA GLY A 233 1.77 -15.35 -12.23
C GLY A 233 2.84 -16.41 -12.10
#